data_AF-A0A959NG01-F1
#
_entry.id   AF-A0A959NG01-F1
#
_cell.length_a   1.000
_cell.length_b   1.000
_cell.length_c   1.000
_cell.angle_alpha   90.00
_cell.angle_beta   90.00
_cell.angle_gamma   90.00
#
_symmetry.space_group_name_H-M   'P 1'
#
loop_
_entity.id
_entity.type
_entity.pdbx_description
1 polymer ?
#
loop_
_entity_poly.entity_id
_entity_poly.type
_entity_poly.pdbx_seq_one_letter_code
_entity_poly.pdbx_strand_id
1 'polypeptide(L)'
;MKQAKNTAGKNKPIDASRRKFIKNTTLATAGFFIVPRHVLGRGFIAPSDKLHIAGIGVGGKGEGDLFEFAKSPNVNIVALCDVDDRQSVKSRERFPKASYYKDFRVMLAKEKNNIDAVSISTPDNVHAIATLSAMQLGKHVYTQKPLTHDIYEARTLTKAAAKYKVVTQM
;
A
#
# COMPACT_ATOMS: atom_id res chain seq x y z
N MET A 1 -89.67 -22.36 11.88
CA MET A 1 -88.53 -23.11 12.47
C MET A 1 -88.03 -24.15 11.48
N LYS A 2 -86.86 -23.92 10.85
CA LYS A 2 -85.90 -24.94 10.40
C LYS A 2 -84.58 -24.24 10.10
N GLN A 3 -83.50 -24.89 10.53
CA GLN A 3 -82.17 -24.33 10.79
C GLN A 3 -81.27 -24.18 9.55
N ALA A 4 -80.31 -23.25 9.72
CA ALA A 4 -79.03 -23.02 9.08
C ALA A 4 -78.33 -24.15 8.30
N LYS A 5 -77.57 -23.76 7.25
CA LYS A 5 -76.16 -24.17 7.06
C LYS A 5 -75.36 -23.02 6.43
N ASN A 6 -74.40 -22.52 7.19
CA ASN A 6 -73.43 -21.49 6.79
C ASN A 6 -72.12 -22.20 6.45
N THR A 7 -71.67 -22.17 5.20
CA THR A 7 -70.40 -22.80 4.77
C THR A 7 -69.25 -21.80 4.87
N ALA A 8 -68.48 -21.91 5.95
CA ALA A 8 -67.25 -21.16 6.16
C ALA A 8 -66.14 -21.67 5.22
N GLY A 9 -65.66 -20.81 4.32
CA GLY A 9 -64.44 -21.02 3.56
C GLY A 9 -63.22 -21.04 4.48
N LYS A 10 -62.42 -22.11 4.39
CA LYS A 10 -61.18 -22.26 5.16
C LYS A 10 -60.08 -21.38 4.57
N ASN A 11 -59.72 -20.29 5.23
CA ASN A 11 -58.45 -19.59 4.97
C ASN A 11 -57.29 -20.43 5.52
N LYS A 12 -56.46 -21.00 4.63
CA LYS A 12 -55.17 -21.59 5.03
C LYS A 12 -54.20 -20.46 5.41
N PRO A 13 -53.52 -20.52 6.57
CA PRO A 13 -52.45 -19.57 6.86
C PRO A 13 -51.28 -19.83 5.91
N ILE A 14 -50.78 -18.74 5.33
CA ILE A 14 -49.53 -18.70 4.56
C ILE A 14 -48.37 -18.94 5.53
N ASP A 15 -47.97 -20.20 5.68
CA ASP A 15 -46.76 -20.61 6.41
C ASP A 15 -45.50 -20.28 5.59
N ALA A 16 -45.25 -18.99 5.37
CA ALA A 16 -43.96 -18.50 4.93
C ALA A 16 -43.00 -18.56 6.13
N SER A 17 -42.47 -19.74 6.41
CA SER A 17 -41.56 -19.99 7.52
C SER A 17 -40.41 -18.97 7.54
N ARG A 18 -40.28 -18.21 8.63
CA ARG A 18 -39.19 -17.26 8.89
C ARG A 18 -37.81 -17.83 8.59
N ARG A 19 -37.64 -19.15 8.79
CA ARG A 19 -36.42 -19.90 8.47
C ARG A 19 -36.12 -19.92 6.97
N LYS A 20 -37.15 -20.04 6.13
CA LYS A 20 -37.03 -20.01 4.66
C LYS A 20 -36.70 -18.60 4.17
N PHE A 21 -37.26 -17.57 4.80
CA PHE A 21 -36.88 -16.18 4.54
C PHE A 21 -35.42 -15.92 4.90
N ILE A 22 -34.98 -16.22 6.13
CA ILE A 22 -33.57 -16.07 6.54
C ILE A 22 -32.65 -16.86 5.62
N LYS A 23 -32.97 -18.11 5.31
CA LYS A 23 -32.16 -18.94 4.41
C LYS A 23 -32.04 -18.33 3.01
N ASN A 24 -33.12 -17.80 2.46
CA ASN A 24 -33.12 -17.18 1.14
C ASN A 24 -32.41 -15.82 1.16
N THR A 25 -32.59 -15.03 2.21
CA THR A 25 -31.89 -13.74 2.40
C THR A 25 -30.39 -13.95 2.57
N THR A 26 -29.95 -14.92 3.37
CA THR A 26 -28.52 -15.26 3.55
C THR A 26 -27.87 -15.75 2.26
N LEU A 27 -28.58 -16.55 1.45
CA LEU A 27 -28.06 -16.98 0.14
C LEU A 27 -27.93 -15.79 -0.83
N ALA A 28 -28.92 -14.89 -0.84
CA ALA A 28 -28.93 -13.73 -1.73
C ALA A 28 -27.84 -12.71 -1.34
N THR A 29 -27.57 -12.51 -0.05
CA THR A 29 -26.54 -11.58 0.42
C THR A 29 -25.13 -12.15 0.33
N ALA A 30 -24.94 -13.46 0.55
CA ALA A 30 -23.64 -14.10 0.40
C ALA A 30 -23.04 -13.95 -1.01
N GLY A 31 -23.90 -13.91 -2.04
CA GLY A 31 -23.49 -13.71 -3.44
C GLY A 31 -22.82 -12.36 -3.73
N PHE A 32 -23.13 -11.31 -2.95
CA PHE A 32 -22.50 -9.99 -3.10
C PHE A 32 -21.12 -9.90 -2.44
N PHE A 33 -20.82 -10.75 -1.45
CA PHE A 33 -19.52 -10.76 -0.78
C PHE A 33 -18.47 -11.61 -1.49
N ILE A 34 -18.90 -12.55 -2.34
CA ILE A 34 -18.01 -13.46 -3.09
C ILE A 34 -18.01 -13.07 -4.58
N VAL A 35 -17.67 -11.82 -4.87
CA VAL A 35 -17.36 -11.41 -6.25
C VAL A 35 -15.84 -11.32 -6.36
N PRO A 36 -15.19 -12.17 -7.19
CA PRO A 36 -13.74 -12.10 -7.37
C PRO A 36 -13.31 -10.71 -7.83
N ARG A 37 -12.28 -10.14 -7.20
CA ARG A 37 -11.82 -8.75 -7.43
C ARG A 37 -11.50 -8.44 -8.91
N HIS A 38 -11.14 -9.45 -9.70
CA HIS A 38 -10.87 -9.30 -11.14
C HIS A 38 -12.13 -9.09 -12.01
N VAL A 39 -13.34 -9.24 -11.45
CA VAL A 39 -14.62 -9.09 -12.16
C VAL A 39 -15.21 -7.67 -11.99
N LEU A 40 -14.72 -6.88 -11.01
CA LEU A 40 -15.22 -5.53 -10.69
C LEU A 40 -14.68 -4.41 -11.60
N GLY A 41 -14.06 -4.76 -12.73
CA GLY A 41 -13.59 -3.82 -13.73
C GLY A 41 -12.13 -4.04 -14.11
N ARG A 42 -11.87 -4.26 -15.39
CA ARG A 42 -10.50 -4.26 -15.94
C ARG A 42 -9.95 -2.84 -15.88
N GLY A 43 -8.82 -2.64 -15.18
CA GLY A 43 -8.10 -1.36 -15.15
C GLY A 43 -8.12 -0.59 -13.82
N PHE A 44 -8.81 -1.07 -12.78
CA PHE A 44 -8.76 -0.47 -11.45
C PHE A 44 -7.83 -1.27 -10.52
N ILE A 45 -6.69 -0.69 -10.14
CA ILE A 45 -5.79 -1.25 -9.13
C ILE A 45 -6.18 -0.65 -7.78
N ALA A 46 -6.62 -1.49 -6.85
CA ALA A 46 -6.97 -1.05 -5.50
C ALA A 46 -5.73 -0.43 -4.82
N PRO A 47 -5.90 0.60 -3.97
CA PRO A 47 -4.78 1.19 -3.24
C PRO A 47 -3.95 0.18 -2.44
N SER A 48 -4.59 -0.86 -1.88
CA SER A 48 -3.91 -1.94 -1.14
C SER A 48 -2.98 -2.80 -1.99
N ASP A 49 -3.17 -2.79 -3.30
CA ASP A 49 -2.42 -3.64 -4.24
C ASP A 49 -1.29 -2.83 -4.92
N LYS A 50 -1.08 -1.58 -4.50
CA LYS A 50 0.01 -0.71 -4.96
C LYS A 50 1.20 -0.78 -4.02
N LEU A 51 2.40 -0.68 -4.59
CA LEU A 51 3.64 -0.53 -3.86
C LEU A 51 3.76 0.90 -3.31
N HIS A 52 3.75 1.04 -1.99
CA HIS A 52 3.96 2.31 -1.31
C HIS A 52 5.45 2.61 -1.16
N ILE A 53 5.91 3.69 -1.79
CA ILE A 53 7.32 4.09 -1.80
C ILE A 53 7.52 5.38 -0.99
N ALA A 54 8.57 5.39 -0.17
CA ALA A 54 9.13 6.59 0.42
C ALA A 54 10.41 7.03 -0.30
N GLY A 55 10.64 8.33 -0.43
CA GLY A 55 11.90 8.89 -0.95
C GLY A 55 12.76 9.52 0.16
N ILE A 56 14.06 9.20 0.18
CA ILE A 56 15.07 9.88 1.01
C ILE A 56 16.07 10.57 0.08
N GLY A 57 16.19 11.89 0.21
CA GLY A 57 16.87 12.72 -0.78
C GLY A 57 15.99 12.83 -2.02
N VAL A 58 15.07 13.80 -2.03
CA VAL A 58 14.02 13.92 -3.04
C VAL A 58 14.20 15.16 -3.94
N GLY A 59 15.36 15.81 -3.87
CA GLY A 59 15.81 16.77 -4.88
C GLY A 59 16.66 16.13 -5.99
N GLY A 60 16.98 16.91 -7.02
CA GLY A 60 17.89 16.50 -8.09
C GLY A 60 17.57 15.11 -8.68
N LYS A 61 18.48 14.14 -8.51
CA LYS A 61 18.28 12.78 -9.02
C LYS A 61 17.12 12.04 -8.33
N GLY A 62 16.91 12.27 -7.03
CA GLY A 62 15.81 11.67 -6.30
C GLY A 62 14.43 12.11 -6.80
N GLU A 63 14.29 13.36 -7.26
CA GLU A 63 13.06 13.81 -7.94
C GLU A 63 12.81 12.99 -9.21
N GLY A 64 13.85 12.79 -10.02
CA GLY A 64 13.78 11.99 -11.23
C GLY A 64 13.44 10.53 -10.96
N ASP A 65 14.03 9.91 -9.93
CA ASP A 65 13.73 8.53 -9.53
C ASP A 65 12.25 8.37 -9.15
N LEU A 66 11.75 9.24 -8.27
CA LEU A 66 10.36 9.21 -7.84
C LEU A 66 9.39 9.48 -9.00
N PHE A 67 9.74 10.39 -9.91
CA PHE A 67 8.97 10.66 -11.11
C PHE A 67 8.85 9.41 -12.00
N GLU A 68 9.96 8.71 -12.26
CA GLU A 68 9.96 7.49 -13.06
C GLU A 68 9.16 6.37 -12.39
N PHE A 69 9.29 6.18 -11.06
CA PHE A 69 8.50 5.18 -10.33
C PHE A 69 7.00 5.49 -10.41
N ALA A 70 6.62 6.76 -10.28
CA ALA A 70 5.21 7.18 -10.30
C ALA A 70 4.53 7.02 -11.67
N LYS A 71 5.27 6.78 -12.76
CA LYS A 71 4.68 6.44 -14.07
C LYS A 71 4.01 5.07 -14.05
N SER A 72 4.43 4.18 -13.17
CA SER A 72 3.79 2.88 -13.00
C SER A 72 2.45 3.03 -12.27
N PRO A 73 1.34 2.47 -12.79
CA PRO A 73 0.05 2.54 -12.10
C PRO A 73 0.03 1.74 -10.78
N ASN A 74 1.01 0.84 -10.60
CA ASN A 74 1.20 -0.01 -9.42
C ASN A 74 1.99 0.66 -8.30
N VAL A 75 2.41 1.92 -8.46
CA VAL A 75 3.22 2.63 -7.46
C VAL A 75 2.41 3.78 -6.85
N ASN A 76 2.66 4.03 -5.57
CA ASN A 76 2.16 5.20 -4.85
C ASN A 76 3.30 5.83 -4.05
N ILE A 77 3.59 7.12 -4.26
CA ILE A 77 4.58 7.85 -3.47
C ILE A 77 3.88 8.42 -2.23
N VAL A 78 4.22 7.91 -1.05
CA VAL A 78 3.48 8.21 0.19
C VAL A 78 4.25 9.07 1.18
N ALA A 79 5.58 9.08 1.10
CA ALA A 79 6.42 9.88 1.97
C ALA A 79 7.65 10.43 1.23
N LEU A 80 8.02 11.66 1.58
CA LEU A 80 9.17 12.37 1.03
C LEU A 80 10.04 12.85 2.19
N CYS A 81 11.35 12.72 2.04
CA CYS A 81 12.30 13.21 3.02
C CYS A 81 13.45 13.96 2.34
N ASP A 82 13.70 15.18 2.78
CA ASP A 82 14.89 15.95 2.39
C ASP A 82 15.35 16.88 3.51
N VAL A 83 16.66 17.06 3.63
CA VAL A 83 17.25 18.01 4.58
C VAL A 83 17.17 19.44 4.06
N ASP A 84 17.16 19.64 2.73
CA ASP A 84 17.09 20.96 2.08
C ASP A 84 15.71 21.17 1.43
N ASP A 85 14.90 22.07 2.01
CA ASP A 85 13.54 22.35 1.50
C ASP A 85 13.55 22.96 0.11
N ARG A 86 14.64 23.61 -0.28
CA ARG A 86 14.79 24.25 -1.58
C ARG A 86 14.92 23.21 -2.68
N GLN A 87 15.53 22.07 -2.37
CA GLN A 87 15.73 20.97 -3.31
C GLN A 87 14.46 20.11 -3.48
N SER A 88 13.64 19.99 -2.44
CA SER A 88 12.46 19.13 -2.45
C SER A 88 11.19 19.76 -3.04
N VAL A 89 11.21 21.03 -3.45
CA VAL A 89 10.03 21.78 -3.93
C VAL A 89 9.28 21.01 -5.02
N LYS A 90 9.97 20.62 -6.09
CA LYS A 90 9.36 19.91 -7.23
C LYS A 90 8.71 18.59 -6.84
N SER A 91 9.37 17.81 -6.00
CA SER A 91 8.83 16.54 -5.50
C SER A 91 7.58 16.75 -4.63
N ARG A 92 7.57 17.79 -3.78
CA ARG A 92 6.40 18.13 -2.96
C ARG A 92 5.22 18.61 -3.79
N GLU A 93 5.47 19.42 -4.82
CA GLU A 93 4.43 19.86 -5.77
C GLU A 93 3.87 18.70 -6.59
N ARG A 94 4.73 17.77 -7.02
CA ARG A 94 4.34 16.60 -7.81
C ARG A 94 3.58 15.57 -6.99
N PHE A 95 3.93 15.41 -5.71
CA PHE A 95 3.32 14.44 -4.80
C PHE A 95 2.72 15.15 -3.57
N PRO A 96 1.68 15.99 -3.74
CA PRO A 96 1.16 16.84 -2.66
C PRO A 96 0.46 16.06 -1.55
N LYS A 97 0.14 14.78 -1.78
CA LYS A 97 -0.46 13.88 -0.79
C LYS A 97 0.59 13.12 0.03
N ALA A 98 1.85 13.15 -0.37
CA ALA A 98 2.92 12.47 0.35
C ALA A 98 3.31 13.27 1.60
N SER A 99 3.47 12.58 2.73
CA SER A 99 3.93 13.23 3.96
C SER A 99 5.39 13.67 3.81
N TYR A 100 5.70 14.90 4.23
CA TYR A 100 7.05 15.45 4.10
C TYR A 100 7.79 15.48 5.44
N TYR A 101 9.06 15.07 5.41
CA TYR A 101 9.93 14.97 6.57
C TYR A 101 11.30 15.60 6.30
N LYS A 102 11.91 16.12 7.36
CA LYS A 102 13.30 16.64 7.33
C LYS A 102 14.35 15.59 7.67
N ASP A 103 13.96 14.58 8.43
CA ASP A 103 14.84 13.54 8.96
C ASP A 103 14.28 12.17 8.58
N PHE A 104 15.09 11.39 7.86
CA PHE A 104 14.68 10.09 7.38
C PHE A 104 14.43 9.09 8.51
N ARG A 105 15.08 9.26 9.66
CA ARG A 105 14.89 8.39 10.83
C ARG A 105 13.49 8.57 11.40
N VAL A 106 13.04 9.83 11.46
CA VAL A 106 11.68 10.18 11.88
C VAL A 106 10.65 9.69 10.87
N MET A 107 10.92 9.87 9.57
CA MET A 107 10.07 9.33 8.50
C MET A 107 9.93 7.82 8.63
N LEU A 108 11.04 7.07 8.68
CA LEU A 108 11.03 5.61 8.79
C LEU A 108 10.28 5.13 10.04
N ALA A 109 10.44 5.82 11.19
CA ALA A 109 9.73 5.46 12.42
C ALA A 109 8.21 5.65 12.30
N LYS A 110 7.75 6.74 11.68
CA LYS A 110 6.32 7.07 11.50
C LYS A 110 5.67 6.24 10.40
N GLU A 111 6.39 6.03 9.30
CA GLU A 111 5.87 5.42 8.07
C GLU A 111 6.13 3.91 8.00
N LYS A 112 6.74 3.28 9.02
CA LYS A 112 7.10 1.85 9.03
C LYS A 112 5.97 0.90 8.64
N ASN A 113 4.71 1.26 8.89
CA ASN A 113 3.54 0.43 8.57
C ASN A 113 2.83 0.88 7.28
N ASN A 114 3.26 1.97 6.65
CA ASN A 114 2.65 2.58 5.48
C ASN A 114 3.49 2.45 4.21
N ILE A 115 4.80 2.17 4.35
CA ILE A 115 5.73 2.03 3.22
C ILE A 115 6.14 0.57 3.03
N ASP A 116 6.32 0.16 1.78
CA ASP A 116 6.85 -1.14 1.38
C ASP A 116 8.31 -1.05 0.93
N ALA A 117 8.66 0.06 0.26
CA ALA A 117 9.98 0.29 -0.30
C ALA A 117 10.48 1.73 -0.06
N VAL A 118 11.80 1.91 -0.15
CA VAL A 118 12.48 3.20 0.01
C VAL A 118 13.41 3.46 -1.17
N SER A 119 13.24 4.60 -1.83
CA SER A 119 14.19 5.17 -2.79
C SER A 119 15.17 6.08 -2.07
N ILE A 120 16.47 5.87 -2.29
CA ILE A 120 17.53 6.57 -1.57
C ILE A 120 18.47 7.21 -2.59
N SER A 121 18.45 8.54 -2.64
CA SER A 121 19.20 9.36 -3.61
C SER A 121 19.85 10.56 -2.92
N THR A 122 20.32 10.36 -1.69
CA THR A 122 21.09 11.34 -0.90
C THR A 122 22.51 11.50 -1.46
N PRO A 123 23.34 12.37 -0.88
CA PRO A 123 24.79 12.24 -1.04
C PRO A 123 25.27 10.85 -0.59
N ASP A 124 26.34 10.37 -1.21
CA ASP A 124 26.85 8.99 -1.11
C ASP A 124 27.24 8.58 0.32
N ASN A 125 27.67 9.54 1.14
CA ASN A 125 28.02 9.34 2.55
C ASN A 125 26.86 8.93 3.44
N VAL A 126 25.62 9.08 2.97
CA VAL A 126 24.40 8.71 3.70
C VAL A 126 23.73 7.45 3.13
N HIS A 127 24.13 6.99 1.94
CA HIS A 127 23.52 5.84 1.29
C HIS A 127 23.53 4.60 2.19
N ALA A 128 24.70 4.17 2.65
CA ALA A 128 24.83 2.93 3.41
C ALA A 128 23.97 2.91 4.68
N ILE A 129 23.98 4.01 5.45
CA ILE A 129 23.23 4.07 6.71
C ILE A 129 21.72 4.16 6.47
N ALA A 130 21.28 4.94 5.49
CA ALA A 130 19.86 5.05 5.15
C ALA A 130 19.32 3.72 4.62
N THR A 131 20.08 3.06 3.75
CA THR A 131 19.71 1.78 3.17
C THR A 131 19.65 0.69 4.23
N LEU A 132 20.67 0.57 5.08
CA LEU A 132 20.65 -0.40 6.18
C LEU A 132 19.47 -0.16 7.13
N SER A 133 19.18 1.11 7.45
CA SER A 133 18.05 1.47 8.32
C SER A 133 16.70 1.04 7.73
N ALA A 134 16.51 1.22 6.42
CA ALA A 134 15.32 0.74 5.73
C ALA A 134 15.23 -0.80 5.70
N MET A 135 16.33 -1.49 5.41
CA MET A 135 16.38 -2.96 5.40
C MET A 135 16.08 -3.55 6.78
N GLN A 136 16.58 -2.94 7.86
CA GLN A 136 16.30 -3.36 9.24
C GLN A 136 14.81 -3.32 9.60
N LEU A 137 14.03 -2.48 8.92
CA LEU A 137 12.58 -2.39 9.02
C LEU A 137 11.85 -3.32 8.02
N GLY A 138 12.59 -4.20 7.34
CA GLY A 138 12.05 -5.12 6.33
C GLY A 138 11.61 -4.43 5.03
N LYS A 139 12.12 -3.22 4.75
CA LYS A 139 11.73 -2.47 3.56
C LYS A 139 12.62 -2.79 2.37
N HIS A 140 12.00 -2.91 1.20
CA HIS A 140 12.72 -3.00 -0.06
C HIS A 140 13.44 -1.68 -0.34
N VAL A 141 14.56 -1.75 -1.04
CA VAL A 141 15.40 -0.56 -1.25
C VAL A 141 15.83 -0.42 -2.69
N TYR A 142 15.77 0.81 -3.18
CA TYR A 142 16.45 1.26 -4.38
C TYR A 142 17.45 2.33 -3.92
N THR A 143 18.74 2.13 -4.17
CA THR A 143 19.79 3.08 -3.74
C THR A 143 20.60 3.53 -4.95
N GLN A 144 20.79 4.84 -5.07
CA GLN A 144 21.54 5.41 -6.19
C GLN A 144 23.03 5.08 -6.13
N LYS A 145 23.65 5.10 -7.31
CA LYS A 145 25.10 5.03 -7.47
C LYS A 145 25.78 6.36 -7.09
N PRO A 146 27.02 6.34 -6.58
CA PRO A 146 27.74 5.16 -6.08
C PRO A 146 27.06 4.59 -4.84
N LEU A 147 27.03 3.27 -4.72
CA LEU A 147 26.20 2.57 -3.72
C LEU A 147 26.63 2.89 -2.28
N THR A 148 27.93 2.89 -2.03
CA THR A 148 28.58 3.08 -0.73
C THR A 148 29.91 3.77 -0.91
N HIS A 149 30.51 4.22 0.19
CA HIS A 149 31.84 4.82 0.19
C HIS A 149 32.96 3.79 0.12
N ASP A 150 32.75 2.61 0.70
CA ASP A 150 33.73 1.54 0.69
C ASP A 150 33.10 0.15 0.45
N ILE A 151 33.98 -0.83 0.29
CA ILE A 151 33.62 -2.23 0.04
C ILE A 151 33.02 -2.89 1.29
N TYR A 152 33.41 -2.43 2.48
CA TYR A 152 32.90 -2.98 3.74
C TYR A 152 31.41 -2.67 3.91
N GLU A 153 31.00 -1.44 3.64
CA GLU A 153 29.60 -1.02 3.61
C GLU A 153 28.81 -1.82 2.58
N ALA A 154 29.31 -1.96 1.34
CA ALA A 154 28.65 -2.76 0.31
C ALA A 154 28.41 -4.21 0.76
N ARG A 155 29.45 -4.87 1.30
CA ARG A 155 29.35 -6.24 1.84
C ARG A 155 28.38 -6.32 3.03
N THR A 156 28.33 -5.29 3.86
CA THR A 156 27.40 -5.20 4.99
C THR A 156 25.97 -5.15 4.50
N LEU A 157 25.69 -4.33 3.47
CA LEU A 157 24.37 -4.21 2.86
C LEU A 157 23.96 -5.51 2.15
N THR A 158 24.88 -6.20 1.47
CA THR A 158 24.60 -7.54 0.89
C THR A 158 24.15 -8.53 1.97
N LYS A 159 24.86 -8.58 3.11
CA LYS A 159 24.49 -9.44 4.23
C LYS A 159 23.14 -9.04 4.84
N ALA A 160 22.88 -7.75 4.95
CA ALA A 160 21.61 -7.23 5.45
C ALA A 160 20.45 -7.61 4.53
N ALA A 161 20.59 -7.44 3.21
CA ALA A 161 19.58 -7.84 2.23
C ALA A 161 19.19 -9.31 2.38
N ALA A 162 20.19 -10.20 2.48
CA ALA A 162 19.97 -11.63 2.70
C ALA A 162 19.32 -11.93 4.05
N LYS A 163 19.76 -11.25 5.12
CA LYS A 163 19.24 -11.43 6.48
C LYS A 163 17.76 -11.02 6.59
N TYR A 164 17.42 -9.84 6.06
CA TYR A 164 16.09 -9.27 6.16
C TYR A 164 15.15 -9.72 5.04
N LYS A 165 15.67 -10.49 4.06
CA LYS A 165 14.92 -11.06 2.92
C LYS A 165 14.18 -9.99 2.12
N VAL A 166 14.87 -8.87 1.89
CA VAL A 166 14.34 -7.74 1.13
C VAL A 166 14.89 -7.75 -0.28
N VAL A 167 14.07 -7.33 -1.25
CA VAL A 167 14.50 -7.02 -2.61
C VAL A 167 15.27 -5.70 -2.60
N THR A 168 16.41 -5.70 -3.29
CA THR A 168 17.31 -4.54 -3.35
C THR A 168 17.73 -4.29 -4.79
N GLN A 169 17.70 -3.03 -5.22
CA GLN A 169 18.41 -2.57 -6.40
C GLN A 169 19.55 -1.67 -5.94
N MET A 170 20.76 -2.25 -5.98
CA MET A 170 21.99 -1.73 -5.41
C MET A 170 23.13 -2.00 -6.39
#